data_AF-A0A1Y5FHW8-F1
#
_entry.id   AF-A0A1Y5FHW8-F1
#
_cell.length_a   1.000
_cell.length_b   1.000
_cell.length_c   1.000
_cell.angle_alpha   90.00
_cell.angle_beta   90.00
_cell.angle_gamma   90.00
#
_symmetry.space_group_name_H-M   'P 1'
#
loop_
_entity.id
_entity.type
_entity.pdbx_description
1 polymer ?
#
loop_
_entity_poly.entity_id
_entity_poly.type
_entity_poly.pdbx_seq_one_letter_code
_entity_poly.pdbx_strand_id
1 'polypeptide(L)'
;MKFLIPFLVLFSSVASAKTLTIYTSRKEHLIKPILDLYTKETGVKFNYTTNKDGALIQRLKAEGSSTPADLLFTVDGGNLWYASTQNILEPINSQILDKNIPASFKDPKNLWFAFSLRARTIVYNPKTVKKGELSTYEDLATSKWKGRLCLRTSKKVYNQSLVAELIDTLGRKKAKKVVAGWVANTVDIFSNDTSAIKGVISGQCDAAIVNTYYYGRLLKKDPSIGVKIFWPNQNDKLGVHINVSGAGLLKYSKNKKESKKFLEWLSGGKAQALFASLNLEYPANPSVDLDPLVKSWGTFKYNKEFNLSKAGMLQKDAIKLMHEVQYK
;
A
#
# COMPACT_ATOMS: atom_id res chain seq x y z
N MET A 1 -28.86 54.80 45.28
CA MET A 1 -28.70 53.96 44.06
C MET A 1 -27.43 53.13 44.22
N LYS A 2 -27.53 51.83 44.53
CA LYS A 2 -26.41 50.89 44.49
C LYS A 2 -26.40 50.22 43.11
N PHE A 3 -25.38 50.49 42.32
CA PHE A 3 -25.18 49.82 41.02
C PHE A 3 -24.64 48.41 41.26
N LEU A 4 -25.42 47.38 40.90
CA LEU A 4 -24.92 46.02 40.76
C LEU A 4 -24.19 45.90 39.42
N ILE A 5 -22.91 45.54 39.47
CA ILE A 5 -22.12 45.16 38.29
C ILE A 5 -22.31 43.65 38.09
N PRO A 6 -22.81 43.18 36.93
CA PRO A 6 -22.95 41.75 36.68
C PRO A 6 -21.57 41.15 36.37
N PHE A 7 -21.18 40.17 37.18
CA PHE A 7 -19.96 39.39 36.98
C PHE A 7 -20.21 38.38 35.86
N LEU A 8 -19.69 38.66 34.66
CA LEU A 8 -19.79 37.77 33.51
C LEU A 8 -18.81 36.59 33.68
N VAL A 9 -19.31 35.44 34.13
CA VAL A 9 -18.51 34.20 34.20
C VAL A 9 -18.34 33.65 32.79
N LEU A 10 -17.17 33.90 32.19
CA LEU A 10 -16.73 33.26 30.95
C LEU A 10 -16.41 31.79 31.23
N PHE A 11 -17.37 30.90 30.97
CA PHE A 11 -17.10 29.46 30.89
C PHE A 11 -16.20 29.20 29.68
N SER A 12 -14.89 29.14 29.92
CA SER A 12 -13.96 28.55 28.97
C SER A 12 -14.25 27.06 28.88
N SER A 13 -14.92 26.62 27.81
CA SER A 13 -15.05 25.21 27.51
C SER A 13 -13.67 24.66 27.20
N VAL A 14 -13.03 24.04 28.20
CA VAL A 14 -11.84 23.23 27.97
C VAL A 14 -12.30 22.07 27.09
N ALA A 15 -12.14 22.23 25.77
CA ALA A 15 -12.42 21.16 24.83
C ALA A 15 -11.53 19.98 25.21
N SER A 16 -12.13 18.96 25.84
CA SER A 16 -11.42 17.73 26.19
C SER A 16 -10.73 17.21 24.93
N ALA A 17 -9.41 17.12 24.96
CA ALA A 17 -8.62 16.65 23.83
C ALA A 17 -9.04 15.22 23.52
N LYS A 18 -9.79 15.04 22.44
CA LYS A 18 -10.25 13.71 22.01
C LYS A 18 -9.04 12.85 21.68
N THR A 19 -9.07 11.60 22.13
CA THR A 19 -8.02 10.61 21.83
C THR A 19 -8.55 9.58 20.86
N LEU A 20 -7.87 9.40 19.73
CA LEU A 20 -8.14 8.34 18.77
C LEU A 20 -7.21 7.15 19.00
N THR A 21 -7.73 5.93 18.96
CA THR A 21 -6.90 4.72 19.05
C THR A 21 -6.75 4.07 17.69
N ILE A 22 -5.52 3.85 17.24
CA ILE A 22 -5.20 3.25 15.94
C ILE A 22 -4.57 1.88 16.11
N TYR A 23 -5.15 0.85 15.49
CA TYR A 23 -4.46 -0.41 15.27
C TYR A 23 -3.81 -0.38 13.89
N THR A 24 -2.50 -0.63 13.82
CA THR A 24 -1.77 -0.49 12.56
C THR A 24 -0.75 -1.60 12.30
N SER A 25 -0.65 -2.04 11.05
CA SER A 25 0.46 -2.91 10.61
C SER A 25 1.66 -2.14 10.06
N ARG A 26 1.55 -0.81 9.93
CA ARG A 26 2.70 0.04 9.63
C ARG A 26 3.64 0.07 10.82
N LYS A 27 4.93 0.23 10.54
CA LYS A 27 5.94 0.44 11.58
C LYS A 27 5.75 1.83 12.18
N GLU A 28 6.09 1.97 13.46
CA GLU A 28 5.91 3.20 14.22
C GLU A 28 6.51 4.44 13.52
N HIS A 29 7.75 4.35 13.04
CA HIS A 29 8.41 5.44 12.31
C HIS A 29 7.69 5.86 10.99
N LEU A 30 6.74 5.06 10.49
CA LEU A 30 5.94 5.33 9.29
C LEU A 30 4.52 5.82 9.59
N ILE A 31 4.15 5.97 10.86
CA ILE A 31 2.83 6.46 11.28
C ILE A 31 2.93 7.59 12.30
N LYS A 32 3.84 7.49 13.28
CA LYS A 32 3.97 8.46 14.36
C LYS A 32 4.13 9.91 13.87
N PRO A 33 4.98 10.22 12.86
CA PRO A 33 5.13 11.61 12.40
C PRO A 33 3.83 12.24 11.88
N ILE A 34 2.94 11.41 11.32
CA ILE A 34 1.64 11.84 10.81
C ILE A 34 0.66 12.12 11.94
N LEU A 35 0.67 11.27 12.98
CA LEU A 35 -0.14 11.46 14.18
C LEU A 35 0.31 12.70 14.96
N ASP A 36 1.63 12.90 15.07
CA ASP A 36 2.21 14.08 15.71
C ASP A 36 1.83 15.37 14.96
N LEU A 37 1.85 15.34 13.63
CA LEU A 37 1.44 16.48 12.80
C LEU A 37 -0.04 16.81 13.01
N TYR A 38 -0.94 15.84 12.93
CA TYR A 38 -2.37 16.07 13.18
C TYR A 38 -2.62 16.55 14.62
N THR A 39 -1.89 15.99 15.61
CA THR A 39 -1.96 16.43 17.01
C THR A 39 -1.57 17.90 17.15
N LYS A 40 -0.51 18.33 16.47
CA LYS A 40 -0.05 19.71 16.48
C LYS A 40 -1.08 20.66 15.85
N GLU A 41 -1.75 20.24 14.79
CA GLU A 41 -2.73 21.06 14.07
C GLU A 41 -4.09 21.15 14.78
N THR A 42 -4.50 20.09 15.49
CA THR A 42 -5.89 19.95 15.97
C THR A 42 -6.04 19.76 17.47
N GLY A 43 -4.95 19.43 18.19
CA GLY A 43 -4.98 19.05 19.59
C GLY A 43 -5.45 17.61 19.87
N VAL A 44 -5.95 16.88 18.87
CA VAL A 44 -6.37 15.47 19.01
C VAL A 44 -5.18 14.59 19.36
N LYS A 45 -5.32 13.74 20.38
CA LYS A 45 -4.27 12.81 20.82
C LYS A 45 -4.46 11.45 20.16
N PHE A 46 -3.39 10.65 20.14
CA PHE A 46 -3.43 9.30 19.58
C PHE A 46 -2.82 8.28 20.51
N ASN A 47 -3.50 7.14 20.64
CA ASN A 47 -2.89 5.88 21.03
C ASN A 47 -2.71 5.03 19.77
N TYR A 48 -1.65 4.24 19.69
CA TYR A 48 -1.51 3.26 18.62
C TYR A 48 -0.95 1.93 19.11
N THR A 49 -1.35 0.86 18.44
CA THR A 49 -0.79 -0.49 18.62
C THR A 49 -0.33 -1.02 17.28
N THR A 50 0.93 -1.45 17.21
CA THR A 50 1.48 -2.06 16.00
C THR A 50 1.50 -3.59 16.08
N ASN A 51 0.96 -4.29 15.08
CA ASN A 51 1.08 -5.75 14.97
C ASN A 51 0.89 -6.21 13.51
N LYS A 52 1.04 -7.50 13.21
CA LYS A 52 0.78 -8.07 11.88
C LYS A 52 -0.70 -7.93 11.50
N ASP A 53 -0.99 -7.70 10.21
CA ASP A 53 -2.36 -7.44 9.71
C ASP A 53 -3.38 -8.49 10.17
N GLY A 54 -3.10 -9.78 9.94
CA GLY A 54 -4.00 -10.86 10.35
C GLY A 54 -4.23 -10.93 11.86
N ALA A 55 -3.22 -10.63 12.68
CA ALA A 55 -3.35 -10.63 14.13
C ALA A 55 -4.23 -9.46 14.61
N LEU A 56 -4.08 -8.27 14.01
CA LEU A 56 -4.95 -7.13 14.30
C LEU A 56 -6.40 -7.39 13.92
N ILE A 57 -6.63 -7.99 12.73
CA ILE A 57 -7.98 -8.32 12.28
C ILE A 57 -8.65 -9.34 13.21
N GLN A 58 -7.94 -10.40 13.62
CA GLN A 58 -8.50 -11.36 14.59
C GLN A 58 -8.74 -10.73 15.96
N ARG A 59 -7.83 -9.85 16.42
CA ARG A 59 -8.01 -9.11 17.68
C ARG A 59 -9.27 -8.25 17.64
N LEU A 60 -9.47 -7.48 16.57
CA LEU A 60 -10.64 -6.62 16.40
C LEU A 60 -11.95 -7.42 16.37
N LYS A 61 -11.94 -8.60 15.73
CA LYS A 61 -13.09 -9.52 15.77
C LYS A 61 -13.39 -10.01 17.18
N ALA A 62 -12.36 -10.39 17.94
CA ALA A 62 -12.50 -10.88 19.29
C ALA A 62 -12.95 -9.78 20.27
N GLU A 63 -12.44 -8.55 20.11
CA GLU A 63 -12.82 -7.41 20.94
C GLU A 63 -14.27 -6.94 20.65
N GLY A 64 -14.73 -7.06 19.40
CA GLY A 64 -16.10 -6.71 19.02
C GLY A 64 -16.49 -5.29 19.44
N SER A 65 -17.66 -5.13 20.07
CA SER A 65 -18.15 -3.86 20.59
C SER A 65 -17.33 -3.27 21.74
N SER A 66 -16.43 -4.06 22.33
CA SER A 66 -15.55 -3.64 23.42
C SER A 66 -14.20 -3.12 22.93
N THR A 67 -13.94 -3.12 21.61
CA THR A 67 -12.66 -2.62 21.09
C THR A 67 -12.44 -1.14 21.48
N PRO A 68 -11.25 -0.77 21.97
CA PRO A 68 -10.90 0.63 22.17
C PRO A 68 -10.50 1.30 20.85
N ALA A 69 -10.28 0.52 19.78
CA ALA A 69 -9.75 1.01 18.52
C ALA A 69 -10.81 1.75 17.69
N ASP A 70 -10.38 2.84 17.08
CA ASP A 70 -11.20 3.67 16.21
C ASP A 70 -10.91 3.43 14.72
N LEU A 71 -9.64 3.18 14.39
CA LEU A 71 -9.17 3.02 13.03
C LEU A 71 -8.28 1.79 12.90
N LEU A 72 -8.43 1.08 11.78
CA LEU A 72 -7.49 0.05 11.36
C LEU A 72 -6.70 0.55 10.16
N PHE A 73 -5.38 0.63 10.30
CA PHE A 73 -4.44 0.91 9.22
C PHE A 73 -3.73 -0.37 8.80
N THR A 74 -3.85 -0.75 7.54
CA THR A 74 -3.15 -1.92 7.02
C THR A 74 -2.32 -1.59 5.78
N VAL A 75 -1.52 -2.57 5.37
CA VAL A 75 -0.84 -2.58 4.09
C VAL A 75 -1.45 -3.69 3.25
N ASP A 76 -1.44 -3.50 1.93
CA ASP A 76 -2.02 -4.40 0.94
C ASP A 76 -3.56 -4.36 0.84
N GLY A 77 -4.06 -4.26 -0.40
CA GLY A 77 -5.49 -4.22 -0.67
C GLY A 77 -6.23 -5.52 -0.38
N GLY A 78 -5.56 -6.66 -0.42
CA GLY A 78 -6.11 -7.95 0.01
C GLY A 78 -6.35 -8.00 1.52
N ASN A 79 -5.48 -7.40 2.33
CA ASN A 79 -5.72 -7.28 3.78
C ASN A 79 -6.89 -6.34 4.08
N LEU A 80 -7.00 -5.21 3.35
CA LEU A 80 -8.12 -4.26 3.48
C LEU A 80 -9.45 -4.91 3.08
N TRP A 81 -9.46 -5.64 1.96
CA TRP A 81 -10.60 -6.45 1.55
C TRP A 81 -10.93 -7.53 2.57
N TYR A 82 -9.93 -8.26 3.08
CA TYR A 82 -10.19 -9.27 4.10
C TYR A 82 -10.83 -8.63 5.33
N ALA A 83 -10.30 -7.51 5.85
CA ALA A 83 -10.91 -6.76 6.94
C ALA A 83 -12.37 -6.35 6.64
N SER A 84 -12.68 -5.91 5.42
CA SER A 84 -14.04 -5.55 5.02
C SER A 84 -15.00 -6.76 5.03
N THR A 85 -14.54 -7.95 4.61
CA THR A 85 -15.34 -9.19 4.70
C THR A 85 -15.58 -9.67 6.13
N GLN A 86 -14.79 -9.22 7.10
CA GLN A 86 -14.95 -9.62 8.49
C GLN A 86 -16.01 -8.78 9.24
N ASN A 87 -16.70 -7.84 8.58
CA ASN A 87 -17.74 -7.00 9.18
C ASN A 87 -17.26 -6.17 10.39
N ILE A 88 -15.98 -5.81 10.40
CA ILE A 88 -15.35 -4.99 11.46
C ILE A 88 -15.22 -3.51 11.06
N LEU A 89 -15.48 -3.18 9.78
CA LEU A 89 -15.36 -1.82 9.24
C LEU A 89 -16.74 -1.17 9.11
N GLU A 90 -16.77 0.15 9.26
CA GLU A 90 -17.92 1.03 9.04
C GLU A 90 -17.76 1.78 7.71
N PRO A 91 -18.81 1.89 6.88
CA PRO A 91 -18.79 2.76 5.71
C PRO A 91 -18.58 4.22 6.09
N ILE A 92 -17.74 4.94 5.34
CA ILE A 92 -17.57 6.39 5.50
C ILE A 92 -18.21 7.10 4.32
N ASN A 93 -19.28 7.84 4.56
CA ASN A 93 -19.82 8.77 3.57
C ASN A 93 -19.06 10.11 3.65
N SER A 94 -18.20 10.40 2.67
CA SER A 94 -17.37 11.62 2.65
C SER A 94 -17.07 12.07 1.22
N GLN A 95 -17.59 13.24 0.85
CA GLN A 95 -17.27 13.88 -0.44
C GLN A 95 -15.78 14.19 -0.58
N ILE A 96 -15.08 14.49 0.53
CA ILE A 96 -13.64 14.77 0.52
C ILE A 96 -12.86 13.50 0.15
N LEU A 97 -13.15 12.39 0.82
CA LEU A 97 -12.51 11.10 0.51
C LEU A 97 -12.86 10.64 -0.90
N ASP A 98 -14.13 10.80 -1.32
CA ASP A 98 -14.59 10.40 -2.64
C ASP A 98 -13.93 11.19 -3.77
N LYS A 99 -13.67 12.48 -3.55
CA LYS A 99 -12.94 13.34 -4.48
C LYS A 99 -11.44 13.04 -4.49
N ASN A 100 -10.84 12.86 -3.32
CA ASN A 100 -9.39 12.75 -3.18
C ASN A 100 -8.86 11.37 -3.57
N ILE A 101 -9.63 10.30 -3.35
CA ILE A 101 -9.17 8.92 -3.55
C ILE A 101 -9.88 8.30 -4.77
N PRO A 102 -9.12 7.95 -5.83
CA PRO A 102 -9.68 7.28 -7.01
C PRO A 102 -10.44 6.00 -6.67
N ALA A 103 -11.48 5.69 -7.45
CA ALA A 103 -12.32 4.51 -7.26
C ALA A 103 -11.54 3.18 -7.28
N SER A 104 -10.40 3.11 -7.97
CA SER A 104 -9.53 1.92 -7.97
C SER A 104 -8.85 1.67 -6.61
N PHE A 105 -8.76 2.69 -5.75
CA PHE A 105 -7.99 2.69 -4.50
C PHE A 105 -8.87 2.90 -3.25
N LYS A 106 -10.16 2.60 -3.35
CA LYS A 106 -11.08 2.54 -2.21
C LYS A 106 -12.03 1.36 -2.36
N ASP A 107 -12.63 0.96 -1.25
CA ASP A 107 -13.68 -0.03 -1.27
C ASP A 107 -14.93 0.49 -2.01
N PRO A 108 -15.61 -0.31 -2.84
CA PRO A 108 -16.86 0.11 -3.50
C PRO A 108 -17.98 0.53 -2.53
N LYS A 109 -17.95 0.07 -1.27
CA LYS A 109 -18.89 0.45 -0.21
C LYS A 109 -18.29 1.45 0.77
N ASN A 110 -17.17 2.08 0.43
CA ASN A 110 -16.47 3.07 1.26
C ASN A 110 -16.08 2.56 2.66
N LEU A 111 -15.80 1.25 2.79
CA LEU A 111 -15.33 0.64 4.04
C LEU A 111 -13.86 0.94 4.34
N TRP A 112 -13.06 1.22 3.32
CA TRP A 112 -11.67 1.59 3.45
C TRP A 112 -11.20 2.48 2.28
N PHE A 113 -10.14 3.24 2.51
CA PHE A 113 -9.53 4.15 1.54
C PHE A 113 -8.01 4.02 1.58
N ALA A 114 -7.35 4.12 0.43
CA ALA A 114 -5.89 4.19 0.35
C ALA A 114 -5.36 5.60 0.69
N PHE A 115 -4.17 5.65 1.29
CA PHE A 115 -3.45 6.91 1.59
C PHE A 115 -2.05 6.95 0.99
N SER A 116 -1.53 5.81 0.55
CA SER A 116 -0.32 5.71 -0.27
C SER A 116 -0.41 4.52 -1.22
N LEU A 117 0.32 4.62 -2.33
CA LEU A 117 0.41 3.62 -3.38
C LEU A 117 1.85 3.11 -3.50
N ARG A 118 1.96 1.86 -3.95
CA ARG A 118 3.21 1.10 -4.04
C ARG A 118 3.22 0.42 -5.40
N ALA A 119 4.04 0.92 -6.31
CA ALA A 119 4.23 0.30 -7.61
C ALA A 119 5.13 -0.92 -7.49
N ARG A 120 4.67 -2.07 -7.97
CA ARG A 120 5.45 -3.30 -8.05
C ARG A 120 6.04 -3.41 -9.46
N THR A 121 7.28 -3.03 -9.64
CA THR A 121 7.94 -2.81 -10.94
C THR A 121 9.06 -3.81 -11.19
N ILE A 122 9.74 -3.69 -12.34
CA ILE A 122 10.95 -4.43 -12.66
C ILE A 122 12.15 -3.57 -12.29
N VAL A 123 13.12 -4.15 -11.58
CA VAL A 123 14.48 -3.60 -11.45
C VAL A 123 15.41 -4.46 -12.28
N TYR A 124 16.34 -3.85 -13.02
CA TYR A 124 17.27 -4.55 -13.90
C TYR A 124 18.68 -3.97 -13.86
N ASN A 125 19.66 -4.79 -14.23
CA ASN A 125 21.06 -4.37 -14.39
C ASN A 125 21.30 -3.86 -15.83
N PRO A 126 21.57 -2.56 -16.04
CA PRO A 126 21.77 -2.01 -17.39
C PRO A 126 23.07 -2.46 -18.08
N LYS A 127 23.98 -3.12 -17.34
CA LYS A 127 25.19 -3.72 -17.92
C LYS A 127 24.86 -4.99 -18.71
N THR A 128 23.84 -5.74 -18.29
CA THR A 128 23.48 -7.05 -18.88
C THR A 128 22.13 -7.04 -19.60
N VAL A 129 21.26 -6.06 -19.33
CA VAL A 129 19.94 -5.90 -19.96
C VAL A 129 19.80 -4.50 -20.55
N LYS A 130 19.49 -4.43 -21.84
CA LYS A 130 19.08 -3.18 -22.49
C LYS A 130 17.60 -2.91 -22.25
N LYS A 131 17.23 -1.63 -22.14
CA LYS A 131 15.84 -1.23 -21.88
C LYS A 131 14.85 -1.80 -22.91
N GLY A 132 15.26 -1.96 -24.17
CA GLY A 132 14.43 -2.53 -25.24
C GLY A 132 14.18 -4.03 -25.13
N GLU A 133 14.91 -4.75 -24.28
CA GLU A 133 14.66 -6.17 -24.01
C GLU A 133 13.50 -6.40 -23.04
N LEU A 134 13.11 -5.35 -22.29
CA LEU A 134 12.04 -5.36 -21.31
C LEU A 134 10.74 -4.82 -21.91
N SER A 135 9.62 -5.45 -21.56
CA SER A 135 8.30 -5.03 -22.04
C SER A 135 7.22 -5.20 -20.97
N THR A 136 6.84 -6.43 -20.65
CA THR A 136 5.73 -6.74 -19.76
C THR A 136 6.14 -7.70 -18.65
N TYR A 137 5.30 -7.88 -17.64
CA TYR A 137 5.53 -8.96 -16.67
C TYR A 137 5.46 -10.33 -17.34
N GLU A 138 4.59 -10.52 -18.34
CA GLU A 138 4.45 -11.78 -19.08
C GLU A 138 5.70 -12.12 -19.87
N ASP A 139 6.41 -11.12 -20.40
CA ASP A 139 7.65 -11.31 -21.15
C ASP A 139 8.75 -11.96 -20.31
N LEU A 140 8.78 -11.70 -18.99
CA LEU A 140 9.70 -12.36 -18.05
C LEU A 140 9.50 -13.89 -17.98
N ALA A 141 8.39 -14.42 -18.49
CA ALA A 141 8.12 -15.87 -18.55
C ALA A 141 8.73 -16.56 -19.79
N THR A 142 9.31 -15.80 -20.72
CA THR A 142 9.87 -16.34 -21.97
C THR A 142 11.28 -16.92 -21.79
N SER A 143 11.71 -17.78 -22.70
CA SER A 143 13.00 -18.49 -22.59
C SER A 143 14.23 -17.58 -22.58
N LYS A 144 14.13 -16.34 -23.10
CA LYS A 144 15.24 -15.36 -23.07
C LYS A 144 15.63 -14.92 -21.65
N TRP A 145 14.77 -15.19 -20.66
CA TRP A 145 14.99 -14.88 -19.25
C TRP A 145 15.45 -16.10 -18.43
N LYS A 146 15.68 -17.26 -19.05
CA LYS A 146 16.08 -18.48 -18.34
C LYS A 146 17.37 -18.27 -17.55
N GLY A 147 17.30 -18.43 -16.23
CA GLY A 147 18.44 -18.22 -15.32
C GLY A 147 18.84 -16.74 -15.17
N ARG A 148 17.93 -15.80 -15.45
CA ARG A 148 18.21 -14.35 -15.42
C ARG A 148 17.34 -13.58 -14.42
N LEU A 149 16.41 -14.24 -13.72
CA LEU A 149 15.50 -13.57 -12.79
C LEU A 149 15.85 -13.84 -11.33
N CYS A 150 15.71 -12.81 -10.49
CA CYS A 150 15.56 -12.96 -9.05
C CYS A 150 14.10 -12.72 -8.66
N LEU A 151 13.50 -13.69 -7.99
CA LEU A 151 12.15 -13.56 -7.44
C LEU A 151 12.22 -13.43 -5.92
N ARG A 152 11.16 -12.86 -5.33
CA ARG A 152 10.92 -13.01 -3.88
C ARG A 152 9.94 -14.15 -3.63
N THR A 153 9.89 -14.67 -2.41
CA THR A 153 8.90 -15.70 -2.02
C THR A 153 7.44 -15.31 -2.33
N SER A 154 6.67 -16.29 -2.81
CA SER A 154 5.23 -16.22 -3.10
C SER A 154 4.37 -16.01 -1.84
N LYS A 155 4.91 -16.30 -0.65
CA LYS A 155 4.23 -16.10 0.65
C LYS A 155 3.93 -14.63 0.95
N LYS A 156 4.53 -13.71 0.21
CA LYS A 156 4.38 -12.27 0.43
C LYS A 156 3.20 -11.75 -0.38
N VAL A 157 2.33 -11.04 0.32
CA VAL A 157 1.07 -10.52 -0.21
C VAL A 157 1.24 -9.67 -1.47
N TYR A 158 2.40 -9.02 -1.66
CA TYR A 158 2.71 -8.24 -2.87
C TYR A 158 2.70 -9.10 -4.15
N ASN A 159 3.25 -10.32 -4.10
CA ASN A 159 3.21 -11.23 -5.23
C ASN A 159 1.81 -11.83 -5.41
N GLN A 160 1.11 -12.12 -4.31
CA GLN A 160 -0.26 -12.63 -4.35
C GLN A 160 -1.19 -11.63 -5.05
N SER A 161 -1.10 -10.35 -4.73
CA SER A 161 -1.89 -9.28 -5.34
C SER A 161 -1.55 -9.03 -6.81
N LEU A 162 -0.27 -9.11 -7.20
CA LEU A 162 0.12 -9.05 -8.62
C LEU A 162 -0.43 -10.26 -9.41
N VAL A 163 -0.31 -11.46 -8.86
CA VAL A 163 -0.84 -12.68 -9.51
C VAL A 163 -2.37 -12.65 -9.58
N ALA A 164 -3.04 -12.08 -8.57
CA ALA A 164 -4.48 -11.85 -8.61
C ALA A 164 -4.89 -10.92 -9.76
N GLU A 165 -4.15 -9.82 -9.99
CA GLU A 165 -4.41 -8.94 -11.13
C GLU A 165 -4.13 -9.63 -12.48
N LEU A 166 -3.09 -10.46 -12.57
CA LEU A 166 -2.83 -11.29 -13.75
C LEU A 166 -3.99 -12.27 -14.00
N ILE A 167 -4.58 -12.86 -12.95
CA ILE A 167 -5.76 -13.72 -13.08
C ILE A 167 -6.97 -12.93 -13.60
N ASP A 168 -7.25 -11.75 -13.03
CA ASP A 168 -8.38 -10.89 -13.47
C ASP A 168 -8.22 -10.46 -14.93
N THR A 169 -7.01 -10.06 -15.32
CA THR A 169 -6.75 -9.44 -16.63
C THR A 169 -6.52 -10.47 -17.74
N LEU A 170 -5.80 -11.56 -17.45
CA LEU A 170 -5.38 -12.54 -18.47
C LEU A 170 -6.19 -13.83 -18.43
N GLY A 171 -6.96 -14.05 -17.37
CA GLY A 171 -7.55 -15.34 -17.04
C GLY A 171 -6.54 -16.32 -16.44
N ARG A 172 -7.02 -17.19 -15.55
CA ARG A 172 -6.19 -18.11 -14.75
C ARG A 172 -5.22 -18.95 -15.58
N LYS A 173 -5.64 -19.46 -16.75
CA LYS A 173 -4.79 -20.33 -17.60
C LYS A 173 -3.55 -19.59 -18.10
N LYS A 174 -3.71 -18.35 -18.58
CA LYS A 174 -2.58 -17.54 -19.07
C LYS A 174 -1.73 -17.03 -17.91
N ALA A 175 -2.35 -16.58 -16.82
CA ALA A 175 -1.63 -16.23 -15.59
C ALA A 175 -0.75 -17.39 -15.08
N LYS A 176 -1.26 -18.63 -15.09
CA LYS A 176 -0.50 -19.81 -14.66
C LYS A 176 0.74 -20.03 -15.53
N LYS A 177 0.61 -19.89 -16.85
CA LYS A 177 1.76 -20.00 -17.77
C LYS A 177 2.81 -18.93 -17.49
N VAL A 178 2.38 -17.69 -17.25
CA VAL A 178 3.27 -16.57 -16.92
C VAL A 178 4.04 -16.85 -15.63
N VAL A 179 3.34 -17.18 -14.55
CA VAL A 179 3.98 -17.41 -13.24
C VAL A 179 4.88 -18.66 -13.28
N ALA A 180 4.48 -19.73 -13.98
CA ALA A 180 5.33 -20.91 -14.18
C ALA A 180 6.62 -20.55 -14.92
N GLY A 181 6.55 -19.72 -15.97
CA GLY A 181 7.73 -19.26 -16.69
C GLY A 181 8.65 -18.41 -15.81
N TRP A 182 8.10 -17.54 -14.95
CA TRP A 182 8.93 -16.81 -13.97
C TRP A 182 9.71 -17.76 -13.07
N VAL A 183 9.04 -18.78 -12.51
CA VAL A 183 9.67 -19.78 -11.65
C VAL A 183 10.72 -20.58 -12.41
N ALA A 184 10.46 -20.98 -13.66
CA ALA A 184 11.43 -21.69 -14.49
C ALA A 184 12.64 -20.83 -14.88
N ASN A 185 12.48 -19.51 -14.88
CA ASN A 185 13.51 -18.53 -15.25
C ASN A 185 14.27 -17.96 -14.06
N THR A 186 13.85 -18.23 -12.83
CA THR A 186 14.48 -17.69 -11.62
C THR A 186 15.75 -18.45 -11.26
N VAL A 187 16.80 -17.73 -10.87
CA VAL A 187 18.01 -18.33 -10.29
C VAL A 187 17.80 -18.69 -8.82
N ASP A 188 17.06 -17.85 -8.11
CA ASP A 188 16.82 -18.01 -6.67
C ASP A 188 15.52 -17.29 -6.25
N ILE A 189 14.99 -17.66 -5.09
CA ILE A 189 13.80 -17.07 -4.45
C ILE A 189 14.21 -16.45 -3.11
N PHE A 190 14.30 -15.13 -3.08
CA PHE A 190 14.71 -14.35 -1.92
C PHE A 190 13.57 -14.14 -0.91
N SER A 191 13.94 -13.95 0.36
CA SER A 191 12.96 -13.68 1.42
C SER A 191 12.29 -12.29 1.31
N ASN A 192 12.95 -11.33 0.65
CA ASN A 192 12.51 -9.94 0.54
C ASN A 192 13.06 -9.22 -0.71
N ASP A 193 12.40 -8.11 -1.08
CA ASP A 193 12.75 -7.32 -2.27
C ASP A 193 14.14 -6.68 -2.19
N THR A 194 14.60 -6.24 -1.01
CA THR A 194 15.95 -5.68 -0.85
C THR A 194 17.01 -6.71 -1.26
N SER A 195 16.84 -7.96 -0.83
CA SER A 195 17.75 -9.05 -1.19
C SER A 195 17.67 -9.37 -2.69
N ALA A 196 16.47 -9.38 -3.28
CA ALA A 196 16.32 -9.57 -4.73
C ALA A 196 17.01 -8.45 -5.53
N ILE A 197 16.87 -7.19 -5.12
CA ILE A 197 17.57 -6.06 -5.75
C ILE A 197 19.09 -6.22 -5.60
N LYS A 198 19.58 -6.65 -4.43
CA LYS A 198 21.02 -6.91 -4.22
C LYS A 198 21.54 -8.03 -5.12
N GLY A 199 20.75 -9.08 -5.38
CA GLY A 199 21.10 -10.10 -6.37
C GLY A 199 21.28 -9.53 -7.78
N VAL A 200 20.45 -8.56 -8.17
CA VAL A 200 20.60 -7.84 -9.44
C VAL A 200 21.85 -6.95 -9.44
N ILE A 201 22.11 -6.24 -8.33
CA ILE A 201 23.30 -5.38 -8.16
C ILE A 201 24.59 -6.21 -8.29
N SER A 202 24.65 -7.39 -7.67
CA SER A 202 25.82 -8.27 -7.69
C SER A 202 25.97 -9.06 -9.00
N GLY A 203 24.99 -9.00 -9.91
CA GLY A 203 24.99 -9.78 -11.14
C GLY A 203 24.65 -11.27 -10.95
N GLN A 204 24.07 -11.67 -9.81
CA GLN A 204 23.55 -13.03 -9.63
C GLN A 204 22.37 -13.31 -10.58
N CYS A 205 21.62 -12.26 -10.91
CA CYS A 205 20.54 -12.25 -11.89
C CYS A 205 20.51 -10.89 -12.58
N ASP A 206 19.75 -10.79 -13.66
CA ASP A 206 19.69 -9.59 -14.48
C ASP A 206 18.49 -8.70 -14.20
N ALA A 207 17.39 -9.29 -13.70
CA ALA A 207 16.17 -8.55 -13.39
C ALA A 207 15.40 -9.16 -12.20
N ALA A 208 14.58 -8.33 -11.53
CA ALA A 208 13.72 -8.74 -10.42
C ALA A 208 12.40 -7.96 -10.38
N ILE A 209 11.33 -8.59 -9.91
CA ILE A 209 10.03 -7.95 -9.67
C ILE A 209 9.93 -7.49 -8.22
N VAL A 210 9.90 -6.18 -7.98
CA VAL A 210 10.04 -5.57 -6.65
C VAL A 210 9.19 -4.32 -6.46
N ASN A 211 8.93 -3.93 -5.21
CA ASN A 211 8.29 -2.64 -4.96
C ASN A 211 9.32 -1.49 -5.03
N THR A 212 8.91 -0.39 -5.64
CA THR A 212 9.73 0.82 -5.86
C THR A 212 10.37 1.39 -4.59
N TYR A 213 9.67 1.39 -3.47
CA TYR A 213 10.24 1.96 -2.23
C TYR A 213 11.48 1.21 -1.72
N TYR A 214 11.65 -0.08 -1.99
CA TYR A 214 12.90 -0.78 -1.64
C TYR A 214 14.07 -0.32 -2.50
N TYR A 215 13.82 -0.10 -3.79
CA TYR A 215 14.79 0.53 -4.69
C TYR A 215 15.15 1.93 -4.20
N GLY A 216 14.15 2.77 -3.87
CA GLY A 216 14.41 4.11 -3.36
C GLY A 216 15.18 4.13 -2.04
N ARG A 217 14.89 3.23 -1.11
CA ARG A 217 15.63 3.11 0.16
C ARG A 217 17.08 2.69 -0.06
N LEU A 218 17.36 1.82 -1.04
CA LEU A 218 18.72 1.45 -1.41
C LEU A 218 19.44 2.61 -2.08
N LEU A 219 18.79 3.27 -3.04
CA LEU A 219 19.34 4.43 -3.75
C LEU A 219 19.65 5.60 -2.81
N LYS A 220 18.82 5.83 -1.79
CA LYS A 220 19.06 6.86 -0.76
C LYS A 220 20.27 6.53 0.12
N LYS A 221 20.56 5.24 0.35
CA LYS A 221 21.73 4.79 1.11
C LYS A 221 23.00 4.81 0.26
N ASP A 222 22.86 4.47 -1.00
CA ASP A 222 23.94 4.40 -1.97
C ASP A 222 23.42 4.81 -3.36
N PRO A 223 23.72 6.04 -3.83
CA PRO A 223 23.34 6.49 -5.16
C PRO A 223 23.99 5.68 -6.30
N SER A 224 25.03 4.89 -6.01
CA SER A 224 25.83 4.16 -6.99
C SER A 224 25.39 2.72 -7.25
N ILE A 225 24.24 2.28 -6.72
CA ILE A 225 23.73 0.89 -6.88
C ILE A 225 23.65 0.38 -8.33
N GLY A 226 23.68 1.26 -9.34
CA GLY A 226 23.91 0.91 -10.74
C GLY A 226 22.75 0.20 -11.46
N VAL A 227 21.74 -0.28 -10.73
CA VAL A 227 20.52 -0.87 -11.27
C VAL A 227 19.46 0.19 -11.56
N LYS A 228 18.53 -0.10 -12.46
CA LYS A 228 17.47 0.82 -12.89
C LYS A 228 16.10 0.18 -12.76
N ILE A 229 15.07 1.01 -12.60
CA ILE A 229 13.68 0.58 -12.68
C ILE A 229 13.19 0.59 -14.13
N PHE A 230 12.21 -0.25 -14.42
CA PHE A 230 11.50 -0.30 -15.69
C PHE A 230 10.02 -0.51 -15.43
N TRP A 231 9.18 0.37 -15.97
CA TRP A 231 7.72 0.27 -15.87
C TRP A 231 7.19 -0.72 -16.90
N PRO A 232 6.73 -1.92 -16.50
CA PRO A 232 6.20 -2.89 -17.45
C PRO A 232 4.80 -2.52 -17.94
N ASN A 233 4.37 -3.17 -19.03
CA ASN A 233 2.98 -3.14 -19.50
C ASN A 233 2.45 -1.74 -19.88
N GLN A 234 3.32 -0.82 -20.30
CA GLN A 234 2.93 0.57 -20.62
C GLN A 234 2.11 0.73 -21.91
N ASN A 235 2.04 -0.34 -22.71
CA ASN A 235 1.33 -0.41 -23.98
C ASN A 235 0.14 -1.39 -23.94
N ASP A 236 -0.25 -1.88 -22.76
CA ASP A 236 -1.41 -2.75 -22.59
C ASP A 236 -2.27 -2.35 -21.38
N LYS A 237 -3.38 -3.07 -21.19
CA LYS A 237 -4.40 -2.75 -20.18
C LYS A 237 -3.91 -2.97 -18.74
N LEU A 238 -2.96 -3.87 -18.51
CA LEU A 238 -2.50 -4.22 -17.17
C LEU A 238 -1.74 -3.05 -16.53
N GLY A 239 -0.85 -2.40 -17.29
CA GLY A 239 0.04 -1.38 -16.73
C GLY A 239 0.86 -1.90 -15.55
N VAL A 240 1.43 -1.00 -14.75
CA VAL A 240 2.15 -1.39 -13.53
C VAL A 240 1.14 -1.77 -12.45
N HIS A 241 1.32 -2.93 -11.83
CA HIS A 241 0.56 -3.31 -10.65
C HIS A 241 0.80 -2.33 -9.52
N ILE A 242 -0.28 -1.77 -9.01
CA ILE A 242 -0.27 -0.89 -7.83
C ILE A 242 -0.90 -1.63 -6.67
N ASN A 243 -0.25 -1.50 -5.52
CA ASN A 243 -0.80 -1.87 -4.23
C ASN A 243 -0.82 -0.68 -3.28
N VAL A 244 -1.42 -0.81 -2.09
CA VAL A 244 -1.67 0.35 -1.22
C VAL A 244 -1.28 0.13 0.22
N SER A 245 -1.21 1.23 0.97
CA SER A 245 -1.53 1.25 2.38
C SER A 245 -2.75 2.12 2.58
N GLY A 246 -3.69 1.63 3.37
CA GLY A 246 -4.99 2.26 3.56
C GLY A 246 -5.49 2.09 4.98
N ALA A 247 -6.63 2.70 5.25
CA ALA A 247 -7.31 2.56 6.52
C ALA A 247 -8.83 2.48 6.37
N GLY A 248 -9.45 1.86 7.35
CA GLY A 248 -10.91 1.83 7.52
C GLY A 248 -11.31 2.31 8.90
N LEU A 249 -12.51 2.90 8.99
CA LEU A 249 -13.18 3.21 10.24
C LEU A 249 -13.70 1.92 10.86
N LEU A 250 -13.46 1.70 12.15
CA LEU A 250 -13.98 0.53 12.84
C LEU A 250 -15.47 0.69 13.18
N LYS A 251 -16.23 -0.37 12.97
CA LYS A 251 -17.69 -0.45 13.20
C LYS A 251 -18.10 0.03 14.59
N TYR A 252 -17.32 -0.36 15.60
CA TYR A 252 -17.57 -0.08 17.01
C TYR A 252 -16.78 1.12 17.55
N SER A 253 -16.14 1.93 16.68
CA SER A 253 -15.47 3.16 17.09
C SER A 253 -16.45 4.08 17.84
N LYS A 254 -16.02 4.58 19.00
CA LYS A 254 -16.76 5.60 19.77
C LYS A 254 -16.49 7.01 19.25
N ASN A 255 -15.48 7.17 18.40
CA ASN A 255 -15.02 8.45 17.87
C ASN A 255 -15.26 8.63 16.35
N LYS A 256 -16.28 8.00 15.76
CA LYS A 256 -16.55 7.97 14.30
C LYS A 256 -16.37 9.33 13.58
N LYS A 257 -16.92 10.41 14.16
CA LYS A 257 -16.82 11.76 13.59
C LYS A 257 -15.38 12.26 13.51
N GLU A 258 -14.59 12.01 14.55
CA GLU A 258 -13.19 12.45 14.60
C GLU A 258 -12.29 11.57 13.73
N SER A 259 -12.53 10.26 13.74
CA SER A 259 -11.88 9.31 12.84
C SER A 259 -12.08 9.68 11.37
N LYS A 260 -13.31 10.04 10.97
CA LYS A 260 -13.61 10.52 9.61
C LYS A 260 -12.81 11.77 9.27
N LYS A 261 -12.77 12.78 10.15
CA LYS A 261 -11.99 14.02 9.93
C LYS A 261 -10.51 13.74 9.75
N PHE A 262 -9.94 12.86 10.56
CA PHE A 262 -8.54 12.48 10.45
C PHE A 262 -8.24 11.82 9.10
N LEU A 263 -9.10 10.91 8.62
CA LEU A 263 -8.94 10.29 7.31
C LEU A 263 -9.14 11.29 6.15
N GLU A 264 -10.09 12.22 6.27
CA GLU A 264 -10.30 13.31 5.31
C GLU A 264 -9.05 14.19 5.19
N TRP A 265 -8.49 14.60 6.32
CA TRP A 265 -7.24 15.36 6.37
C TRP A 265 -6.07 14.58 5.78
N LEU A 266 -5.94 13.28 6.14
CA LEU A 266 -4.87 12.41 5.63
C LEU A 266 -4.96 12.18 4.12
N SER A 267 -6.14 12.33 3.52
CA SER A 267 -6.36 12.12 2.09
C SER A 267 -5.83 13.25 1.18
N GLY A 268 -5.32 14.35 1.73
CA GLY A 268 -4.92 15.50 0.94
C GLY A 268 -3.68 16.26 1.42
N GLY A 269 -3.26 17.21 0.59
CA GLY A 269 -2.26 18.22 0.91
C GLY A 269 -0.94 17.68 1.49
N LYS A 270 -0.42 18.41 2.47
CA LYS A 270 0.86 18.10 3.14
C LYS A 270 0.82 16.78 3.92
N ALA A 271 -0.33 16.42 4.48
CA ALA A 271 -0.48 15.19 5.25
C ALA A 271 -0.20 13.95 4.39
N GLN A 272 -0.83 13.87 3.22
CA GLN A 272 -0.62 12.73 2.34
C GLN A 272 0.77 12.73 1.70
N ALA A 273 1.31 13.90 1.34
CA ALA A 273 2.67 14.02 0.84
C ALA A 273 3.68 13.48 1.86
N LEU A 274 3.52 13.83 3.15
CA LEU A 274 4.35 13.29 4.23
C LEU A 274 4.13 11.78 4.39
N PHE A 275 2.87 11.31 4.40
CA PHE A 275 2.55 9.89 4.61
C PHE A 275 3.22 9.00 3.55
N ALA A 276 3.21 9.44 2.29
CA ALA A 276 3.85 8.74 1.18
C ALA A 276 5.39 8.86 1.23
N SER A 277 5.93 10.07 1.40
CA SER A 277 7.38 10.32 1.32
C SER A 277 8.19 9.67 2.45
N LEU A 278 7.61 9.50 3.65
CA LEU A 278 8.24 8.79 4.78
C LEU A 278 8.75 7.40 4.38
N ASN A 279 8.10 6.77 3.40
CA ASN A 279 8.51 5.48 2.87
C ASN A 279 8.89 5.51 1.38
N LEU A 280 9.06 6.67 0.74
CA LEU A 280 9.23 6.77 -0.72
C LEU A 280 8.13 6.02 -1.49
N GLU A 281 6.90 6.14 -0.99
CA GLU A 281 5.67 5.67 -1.63
C GLU A 281 5.07 6.81 -2.49
N TYR A 282 4.02 6.51 -3.25
CA TYR A 282 3.26 7.50 -4.01
C TYR A 282 2.03 7.94 -3.21
N PRO A 283 1.60 9.20 -3.26
CA PRO A 283 0.30 9.62 -2.72
C PRO A 283 -0.84 8.91 -3.46
N ALA A 284 -1.93 8.60 -2.74
CA ALA A 284 -3.13 8.04 -3.36
C ALA A 284 -3.99 9.10 -4.07
N ASN A 285 -3.88 10.36 -3.63
CA ASN A 285 -4.51 11.50 -4.25
C ASN A 285 -3.62 12.02 -5.40
N PRO A 286 -4.11 11.99 -6.65
CA PRO A 286 -3.32 12.40 -7.81
C PRO A 286 -2.98 13.90 -7.84
N SER A 287 -3.63 14.72 -7.00
CA SER A 287 -3.36 16.15 -6.88
C SER A 287 -2.22 16.47 -5.90
N VAL A 288 -1.68 15.47 -5.19
CA VAL A 288 -0.62 15.65 -4.20
C VAL A 288 0.75 15.42 -4.85
N ASP A 289 1.68 16.33 -4.59
CA ASP A 289 3.04 16.26 -5.13
C ASP A 289 3.79 15.01 -4.64
N LEU A 290 4.60 14.46 -5.54
CA LEU A 290 5.51 13.36 -5.24
C LEU A 290 6.77 13.88 -4.52
N ASP A 291 7.35 13.03 -3.67
CA ASP A 291 8.72 13.22 -3.21
C ASP A 291 9.67 13.38 -4.43
N PRO A 292 10.65 14.31 -4.40
CA PRO A 292 11.52 14.56 -5.56
C PRO A 292 12.24 13.32 -6.08
N LEU A 293 12.66 12.42 -5.19
CA LEU A 293 13.31 11.16 -5.59
C LEU A 293 12.30 10.24 -6.28
N VAL A 294 11.08 10.13 -5.74
CA VAL A 294 10.00 9.35 -6.36
C VAL A 294 9.60 9.94 -7.73
N LYS A 295 9.58 11.28 -7.86
CA LYS A 295 9.31 11.99 -9.12
C LYS A 295 10.39 11.69 -10.18
N SER A 296 11.66 11.57 -9.77
CA SER A 296 12.79 11.30 -10.67
C SER A 296 12.70 9.95 -11.40
N TRP A 297 11.88 9.04 -10.91
CA TRP A 297 11.63 7.71 -11.49
C TRP A 297 10.71 7.76 -12.72
N GLY A 298 10.15 8.92 -13.02
CA GLY A 298 9.25 9.14 -14.15
C GLY A 298 7.82 8.68 -13.87
N THR A 299 6.99 8.78 -14.91
CA THR A 299 5.57 8.44 -14.85
C THR A 299 5.31 7.05 -15.40
N PHE A 300 4.23 6.41 -14.94
CA PHE A 300 3.78 5.13 -15.44
C PHE A 300 2.25 5.06 -15.49
N LYS A 301 1.73 4.19 -16.36
CA LYS A 301 0.32 3.81 -16.42
C LYS A 301 0.07 2.57 -15.56
N TYR A 302 -1.13 2.49 -15.01
CA TYR A 302 -1.66 1.36 -14.24
C TYR A 302 -3.10 1.08 -14.69
N ASN A 303 -3.60 -0.12 -14.42
CA ASN A 303 -4.99 -0.48 -14.73
C ASN A 303 -5.97 0.26 -13.80
N LYS A 304 -6.61 1.31 -14.31
CA LYS A 304 -7.61 2.09 -13.56
C LYS A 304 -8.93 1.34 -13.35
N GLU A 305 -9.20 0.32 -14.15
CA GLU A 305 -10.42 -0.51 -14.05
C GLU A 305 -10.27 -1.64 -13.02
N PHE A 306 -9.03 -1.97 -12.63
CA PHE A 306 -8.77 -2.91 -11.57
C PHE A 306 -8.96 -2.24 -10.21
N ASN A 307 -10.16 -2.40 -9.63
CA ASN A 307 -10.37 -2.04 -8.23
C ASN A 307 -9.61 -3.02 -7.32
N LEU A 308 -8.81 -2.48 -6.40
CA LEU A 308 -7.90 -3.28 -5.61
C LEU A 308 -8.59 -4.28 -4.65
N SER A 309 -9.88 -4.13 -4.34
CA SER A 309 -10.66 -5.18 -3.65
C SER A 309 -10.63 -6.51 -4.43
N LYS A 310 -10.50 -6.47 -5.78
CA LYS A 310 -10.34 -7.68 -6.60
C LYS A 310 -9.07 -8.46 -6.28
N ALA A 311 -7.99 -7.78 -5.91
CA ALA A 311 -6.76 -8.45 -5.48
C ALA A 311 -7.01 -9.32 -4.24
N GLY A 312 -7.87 -8.85 -3.31
CA GLY A 312 -8.33 -9.63 -2.15
C GLY A 312 -9.24 -10.80 -2.55
N MET A 313 -10.25 -10.54 -3.37
CA MET A 313 -11.19 -11.58 -3.83
C MET A 313 -10.51 -12.76 -4.52
N LEU A 314 -9.50 -12.47 -5.35
CA LEU A 314 -8.73 -13.46 -6.12
C LEU A 314 -7.48 -13.96 -5.38
N GLN A 315 -7.22 -13.51 -4.16
CA GLN A 315 -5.99 -13.85 -3.45
C GLN A 315 -5.83 -15.35 -3.21
N LYS A 316 -6.93 -16.04 -2.84
CA LYS A 316 -6.94 -17.50 -2.66
C LYS A 316 -6.57 -18.23 -3.96
N ASP A 317 -7.10 -17.78 -5.09
CA ASP A 317 -6.82 -18.36 -6.39
C ASP A 317 -5.39 -18.09 -6.84
N ALA A 318 -4.86 -16.90 -6.55
CA ALA A 318 -3.46 -16.54 -6.78
C ALA A 318 -2.51 -17.42 -5.97
N ILE A 319 -2.79 -17.63 -4.68
CA ILE A 319 -2.00 -18.54 -3.81
C ILE A 319 -2.04 -19.96 -4.36
N LYS A 320 -3.23 -20.47 -4.70
CA LYS A 320 -3.38 -21.82 -5.26
C LYS A 320 -2.60 -21.97 -6.58
N LEU A 321 -2.68 -20.98 -7.46
CA LEU A 321 -1.94 -20.96 -8.72
C LEU A 321 -0.42 -20.99 -8.48
N MET A 322 0.09 -20.14 -7.59
CA MET A 322 1.51 -20.10 -7.24
C MET A 322 1.99 -21.43 -6.65
N HIS A 323 1.17 -22.08 -5.80
CA HIS A 323 1.47 -23.41 -5.27
C HIS A 323 1.50 -24.49 -6.37
N GLU A 324 0.54 -24.47 -7.30
CA GLU A 324 0.49 -25.41 -8.43
C GLU A 324 1.73 -25.35 -9.34
N VAL A 325 2.42 -24.21 -9.39
CA VAL A 325 3.64 -24.02 -10.18
C VAL A 325 4.90 -24.02 -9.31
N GLN A 326 4.79 -24.52 -8.06
CA GLN A 326 5.88 -24.70 -7.11
C GLN A 326 6.64 -23.39 -6.77
N TYR A 327 5.97 -22.24 -6.85
CA TYR A 327 6.55 -20.97 -6.45
C TYR A 327 6.64 -20.89 -4.91
N LYS A 328 7.87 -21.00 -4.38
CA LYS A 328 8.19 -21.08 -2.94
C LYS A 328 7.98 -19.77 -2.16
#